data_AF-A0A1G8TGG3-F1
#
_entry.id   AF-A0A1G8TGG3-F1
#
_cell.length_a   1.000
_cell.length_b   1.000
_cell.length_c   1.000
_cell.angle_alpha   90.00
_cell.angle_beta   90.00
_cell.angle_gamma   90.00
#
_symmetry.space_group_name_H-M   'P 1'
#
loop_
_entity.id
_entity.type
_entity.pdbx_description
1 polymer ?
#
loop_
_entity_poly.entity_id
_entity_poly.type
_entity_poly.pdbx_seq_one_letter_code
_entity_poly.pdbx_strand_id
1 'polypeptide(L)'
;MTNTNNLLPCPCCGGGAEEMGGYTTSVKWIMCLKCGLETKGFDNTELASKSWNTRTTPPDDVRAVVDERTPQDYAIEHAEYLAAAADGVQEAYKAYSLAQMNVDEGGDEGEDELAEVVDSARQDLHEALHNLRNMTYEFRKRRDCATPQ
;
A
#
# COMPACT_ATOMS: atom_id res chain seq x y z
N MET A 1 -14.72 24.38 -12.69
CA MET A 1 -14.21 25.29 -11.64
C MET A 1 -13.81 24.42 -10.46
N THR A 2 -12.58 23.92 -10.44
CA THR A 2 -12.03 23.20 -9.28
C THR A 2 -11.35 24.25 -8.42
N ASN A 3 -11.89 24.47 -7.22
CA ASN A 3 -11.29 25.35 -6.22
C ASN A 3 -9.91 24.79 -5.89
N THR A 4 -8.87 25.38 -6.47
CA THR A 4 -7.49 25.22 -6.03
C THR A 4 -7.39 25.88 -4.66
N ASN A 5 -7.81 25.16 -3.60
CA ASN A 5 -7.28 25.44 -2.29
C ASN A 5 -5.75 25.35 -2.43
N ASN A 6 -5.04 26.37 -1.96
CA ASN A 6 -3.57 26.48 -2.06
C ASN A 6 -2.89 25.31 -1.33
N LEU A 7 -2.87 24.12 -1.92
CA LEU A 7 -2.23 22.95 -1.35
C LEU A 7 -0.72 23.10 -1.49
N LEU A 8 0.00 22.96 -0.38
CA LEU A 8 1.46 22.95 -0.39
C LEU A 8 1.98 21.75 -1.20
N PRO A 9 3.19 21.83 -1.77
CA PRO A 9 3.83 20.68 -2.40
C PRO A 9 3.91 19.50 -1.42
N CYS A 10 3.91 18.29 -1.98
CA CYS A 10 4.04 17.08 -1.18
C CYS A 10 5.33 17.10 -0.35
N PRO A 11 5.25 16.94 0.98
CA PRO A 11 6.43 16.97 1.84
C PRO A 11 7.36 15.78 1.60
N CYS A 12 6.87 14.73 0.93
CA CYS A 12 7.61 13.51 0.64
C CYS A 12 8.37 13.59 -0.69
N CYS A 13 7.77 14.13 -1.76
CA CYS A 13 8.37 14.06 -3.10
C CYS A 13 8.39 15.39 -3.87
N GLY A 14 7.96 16.49 -3.23
CA GLY A 14 7.78 17.81 -3.84
C GLY A 14 6.68 17.90 -4.91
N GLY A 15 5.97 16.80 -5.19
CA GLY A 15 4.94 16.73 -6.22
C GLY A 15 3.65 17.48 -5.86
N GLY A 16 2.85 17.82 -6.88
CA GLY A 16 1.52 18.43 -6.69
C GLY A 16 0.55 17.51 -5.94
N ALA A 17 -0.43 18.11 -5.28
CA ALA A 17 -1.48 17.41 -4.55
C ALA A 17 -2.86 17.90 -4.99
N GLU A 18 -3.83 16.99 -4.98
CA GLU A 18 -5.21 17.26 -5.36
C GLU A 18 -6.19 16.71 -4.33
N GLU A 19 -7.36 17.35 -4.26
CA GLU A 19 -8.50 16.82 -3.53
C GLU A 19 -9.05 15.58 -4.24
N MET A 20 -9.28 14.55 -3.44
CA MET A 20 -9.97 13.33 -3.79
C MET A 20 -11.29 13.26 -3.03
N GLY A 21 -12.33 12.77 -3.72
CA GLY A 21 -13.67 12.60 -3.17
C GLY A 21 -14.71 12.76 -4.28
N GLY A 22 -15.46 11.70 -4.54
CA GLY A 22 -16.52 11.71 -5.55
C GLY A 22 -17.72 12.57 -5.14
N TYR A 23 -18.60 12.82 -6.11
CA TYR A 23 -19.88 13.53 -5.89
C TYR A 23 -20.80 12.82 -4.88
N THR A 24 -20.58 11.52 -4.64
CA THR A 24 -21.40 10.67 -3.76
C THR A 24 -20.72 10.34 -2.43
N THR A 25 -19.43 10.63 -2.26
CA THR A 25 -18.71 10.36 -1.02
C THR A 25 -18.71 11.60 -0.15
N SER A 26 -19.33 11.49 1.03
CA SER A 26 -19.26 12.51 2.10
C SER A 26 -17.83 12.69 2.64
N VAL A 27 -16.92 11.78 2.30
CA VAL A 27 -15.52 11.81 2.71
C VAL A 27 -14.67 12.49 1.64
N LYS A 28 -13.85 13.44 2.08
CA LYS A 28 -12.84 14.18 1.31
C LYS A 28 -11.44 13.89 1.85
N TRP A 29 -10.48 13.68 0.97
CA TRP A 29 -9.07 13.52 1.35
C TRP A 29 -8.19 14.24 0.31
N ILE A 30 -6.95 14.58 0.66
CA ILE A 30 -6.00 15.14 -0.30
C ILE A 30 -4.94 14.10 -0.59
N MET A 31 -4.60 13.90 -1.87
CA MET A 31 -3.60 12.94 -2.33
C MET A 31 -2.54 13.62 -3.20
N CYS A 32 -1.27 13.26 -3.02
CA CYS A 32 -0.20 13.62 -3.94
C CYS A 32 -0.32 12.79 -5.22
N LEU A 33 -0.35 13.47 -6.37
CA LEU A 33 -0.44 12.82 -7.66
C LEU A 33 0.84 12.08 -8.09
N LYS A 34 1.98 12.40 -7.46
CA LYS A 34 3.28 11.81 -7.81
C LYS A 34 3.59 10.56 -6.97
N CYS A 35 3.46 10.64 -5.64
CA CYS A 35 3.82 9.53 -4.74
C CYS A 35 2.62 8.86 -4.04
N GLY A 36 1.39 9.33 -4.26
CA GLY A 36 0.20 8.75 -3.64
C GLY A 36 0.13 8.93 -2.12
N LEU A 37 0.96 9.81 -1.52
CA LEU A 37 0.79 10.24 -0.13
C LEU A 37 -0.58 10.88 0.02
N GLU A 38 -1.36 10.48 1.01
CA GLU A 38 -2.70 11.00 1.22
C GLU A 38 -2.97 11.36 2.68
N THR A 39 -3.95 12.22 2.91
CA THR A 39 -4.54 12.38 4.24
C THR A 39 -5.48 11.22 4.57
N LYS A 40 -5.84 11.09 5.85
CA LYS A 40 -7.10 10.43 6.21
C LYS A 40 -8.31 11.13 5.55
N GLY A 41 -9.43 10.43 5.55
CA GLY A 41 -10.73 11.01 5.17
C GLY A 41 -11.25 12.04 6.17
N PHE A 42 -11.87 13.09 5.66
CA PHE A 42 -12.51 14.17 6.41
C PHE A 42 -13.91 14.47 5.86
N ASP A 43 -14.74 15.11 6.67
CA ASP A 43 -16.12 15.45 6.28
C ASP A 43 -16.19 16.58 5.22
N ASN A 44 -15.09 17.33 5.05
CA ASN A 44 -15.04 18.42 4.08
C ASN A 44 -13.61 18.70 3.59
N THR A 45 -13.55 19.39 2.45
CA THR A 45 -12.31 19.79 1.79
C THR A 45 -11.44 20.70 2.64
N GLU A 46 -12.02 21.60 3.43
CA GLU A 46 -11.26 22.58 4.20
C GLU A 46 -10.41 21.88 5.28
N LEU A 47 -10.98 20.90 5.98
CA LEU A 47 -10.26 20.07 6.94
C LEU A 47 -9.18 19.23 6.27
N ALA A 48 -9.48 18.64 5.11
CA ALA A 48 -8.51 17.86 4.33
C ALA A 48 -7.34 18.75 3.86
N SER A 49 -7.63 19.96 3.37
CA SER A 49 -6.64 20.94 2.90
C SER A 49 -5.83 21.54 4.04
N LYS A 50 -6.45 21.85 5.19
CA LYS A 50 -5.76 22.32 6.39
C LYS A 50 -4.82 21.25 6.91
N SER A 51 -5.30 20.01 7.04
CA SER A 51 -4.44 18.87 7.34
C SER A 51 -3.35 18.70 6.30
N TRP A 52 -3.57 19.13 5.03
CA TRP A 52 -2.55 19.14 3.99
C TRP A 52 -1.52 20.24 4.04
N ASN A 53 -1.85 21.38 4.63
CA ASN A 53 -0.95 22.52 4.63
C ASN A 53 -0.24 22.70 5.97
N THR A 54 -0.75 22.10 7.05
CA THR A 54 -0.10 22.16 8.38
C THR A 54 0.82 20.97 8.66
N ARG A 55 1.00 20.07 7.69
CA ARG A 55 1.83 18.84 7.84
C ARG A 55 3.35 19.10 7.89
N THR A 56 3.78 20.36 7.93
CA THR A 56 5.20 20.76 8.00
C THR A 56 5.38 22.14 8.65
N THR A 57 4.85 22.35 9.86
CA THR A 57 5.31 23.50 10.68
C THR A 57 5.68 23.00 12.07
N PRO A 58 6.95 22.70 12.35
CA PRO A 58 7.36 22.59 13.74
C PRO A 58 7.20 23.98 14.37
N PRO A 59 6.43 24.14 15.46
CA PRO A 59 6.58 25.33 16.28
C PRO A 59 8.01 25.28 16.85
N ASP A 60 8.78 26.35 16.68
CA ASP A 60 10.19 26.49 17.07
C ASP A 60 10.48 26.27 18.58
N ASP A 61 9.53 25.81 19.41
CA ASP A 61 9.68 25.84 20.86
C ASP A 61 9.00 24.71 21.66
N VAL A 62 8.90 23.49 21.12
CA VAL A 62 8.64 22.33 21.98
C VAL A 62 9.48 21.12 21.53
N ARG A 63 10.68 20.97 22.11
CA ARG A 63 11.38 19.67 22.13
C ARG A 63 10.64 18.72 23.06
N ALA A 64 9.52 18.19 22.59
CA ALA A 64 9.01 16.92 23.09
C ALA A 64 9.82 15.83 22.37
N VAL A 65 10.62 15.07 23.11
CA VAL A 65 11.19 13.81 22.62
C VAL A 65 10.04 12.81 22.59
N VAL A 66 9.14 12.99 21.62
CA VAL A 66 8.25 11.92 21.21
C VAL A 66 9.14 11.00 20.38
N ASP A 67 9.15 9.71 20.68
CA ASP A 67 9.75 8.68 19.85
C ASP A 67 8.92 8.58 18.55
N GLU A 68 8.97 9.65 17.75
CA GLU A 68 8.22 9.80 16.52
C GLU A 68 8.93 8.96 15.48
N ARG A 69 8.35 7.78 15.20
CA ARG A 69 8.75 6.92 14.09
C ARG A 69 9.05 7.79 12.87
N THR A 70 10.31 7.74 12.46
CA THR A 70 10.79 8.48 11.31
C THR A 70 10.20 7.89 10.02
N PRO A 71 10.16 8.65 8.92
CA PRO A 71 9.84 8.08 7.60
C PRO A 71 10.70 6.86 7.25
N GLN A 72 11.94 6.79 7.76
CA GLN A 72 12.83 5.65 7.60
C GLN A 72 12.35 4.42 8.39
N ASP A 73 11.87 4.59 9.63
CA ASP A 73 11.32 3.49 10.43
C ASP A 73 10.09 2.86 9.75
N TYR A 74 9.22 3.69 9.16
CA TYR A 74 8.10 3.21 8.35
C TYR A 74 8.55 2.48 7.08
N ALA A 75 9.62 2.94 6.43
CA ALA A 75 10.16 2.25 5.26
C ALA A 75 10.74 0.87 5.62
N ILE A 76 11.37 0.74 6.80
CA ILE A 76 11.89 -0.53 7.32
C ILE A 76 10.73 -1.48 7.66
N GLU A 77 9.72 -1.02 8.40
CA GLU A 77 8.51 -1.81 8.72
C GLU A 77 7.83 -2.34 7.44
N HIS A 78 7.66 -1.49 6.43
CA HIS A 78 7.07 -1.91 5.16
C HIS A 78 7.99 -2.81 4.31
N ALA A 79 9.31 -2.77 4.52
CA ALA A 79 10.22 -3.74 3.90
C ALA A 79 10.03 -5.14 4.49
N GLU A 80 9.73 -5.24 5.79
CA GLU A 80 9.39 -6.53 6.44
C GLU A 80 8.08 -7.09 5.88
N TYR A 81 7.06 -6.26 5.67
CA TYR A 81 5.81 -6.70 5.03
C TYR A 81 6.02 -7.16 3.58
N LEU A 82 6.90 -6.48 2.84
CA LEU A 82 7.29 -6.89 1.49
C LEU A 82 8.01 -8.24 1.50
N ALA A 83 8.93 -8.46 2.44
CA ALA A 83 9.62 -9.73 2.59
C ALA A 83 8.62 -10.87 2.90
N ALA A 84 7.73 -10.67 3.87
CA ALA A 84 6.70 -11.65 4.21
C ALA A 84 5.77 -11.96 3.03
N ALA A 85 5.40 -10.97 2.22
CA ALA A 85 4.60 -11.20 1.01
C ALA A 85 5.36 -12.00 -0.05
N ALA A 86 6.68 -11.80 -0.17
CA ALA A 86 7.51 -12.59 -1.07
C ALA A 86 7.61 -14.05 -0.62
N ASP A 87 7.77 -14.28 0.69
CA ASP A 87 7.75 -15.63 1.28
C ASP A 87 6.41 -16.33 1.02
N GLY A 88 5.29 -15.63 1.19
CA GLY A 88 3.95 -16.16 0.89
C GLY A 88 3.78 -16.58 -0.59
N VAL A 89 4.36 -15.84 -1.53
CA VAL A 89 4.37 -16.24 -2.96
C VAL A 89 5.20 -17.51 -3.16
N GLN A 90 6.35 -17.64 -2.49
CA GLN A 90 7.16 -18.86 -2.59
C GLN A 90 6.42 -20.08 -2.03
N GLU A 91 5.71 -19.94 -0.92
CA GLU A 91 4.91 -21.01 -0.33
C GLU A 91 3.74 -21.41 -1.23
N ALA A 92 2.97 -20.44 -1.72
CA ALA A 92 1.86 -20.70 -2.64
C ALA A 92 2.32 -21.35 -3.95
N TYR A 93 3.48 -20.93 -4.48
CA TYR A 93 4.05 -21.53 -5.68
C TYR A 93 4.47 -22.99 -5.46
N LYS A 94 5.08 -23.30 -4.30
CA LYS A 94 5.42 -24.69 -3.94
C LYS A 94 4.16 -25.55 -3.79
N ALA A 95 3.11 -25.04 -3.15
CA ALA A 95 1.84 -25.73 -3.00
C ALA A 95 1.18 -26.02 -4.37
N TYR A 96 1.14 -25.01 -5.24
CA TYR A 96 0.63 -25.16 -6.61
C TYR A 96 1.43 -26.19 -7.41
N SER A 97 2.77 -26.11 -7.36
CA SER A 97 3.64 -27.07 -8.06
C SER A 97 3.46 -28.50 -7.54
N LEU A 98 3.29 -28.67 -6.23
CA LEU A 98 3.01 -29.98 -5.61
C LEU A 98 1.65 -30.53 -6.03
N ALA A 99 0.61 -29.70 -6.03
CA ALA A 99 -0.71 -30.10 -6.51
C ALA A 99 -0.67 -30.58 -7.96
N GLN A 100 0.12 -29.90 -8.80
CA GLN A 100 0.27 -30.25 -10.21
C GLN A 100 1.02 -31.57 -10.41
N MET A 101 2.08 -31.83 -9.64
CA MET A 101 2.76 -33.13 -9.65
C MET A 101 1.85 -34.28 -9.23
N ASN A 102 0.96 -34.05 -8.25
CA ASN A 102 0.01 -35.08 -7.80
C ASN A 102 -1.03 -35.43 -8.88
N VAL A 103 -1.41 -34.47 -9.74
CA VAL A 103 -2.25 -34.75 -10.92
C VAL A 103 -1.48 -35.61 -11.92
N ASP A 104 -0.22 -35.26 -12.21
CA ASP A 104 0.60 -36.00 -13.19
C ASP A 104 0.90 -37.44 -12.75
N GLU A 105 0.97 -37.69 -11.43
CA GLU A 105 1.19 -39.02 -10.84
C GLU A 105 -0.11 -39.78 -10.52
N GLY A 106 -1.24 -39.08 -10.45
CA GLY A 106 -2.56 -39.64 -10.16
C GLY A 106 -3.11 -40.45 -11.35
N GLY A 107 -3.65 -41.64 -11.07
CA GLY A 107 -4.45 -42.38 -12.06
C GLY A 107 -5.88 -41.85 -12.16
N ASP A 108 -6.71 -42.45 -13.01
CA ASP A 108 -8.11 -42.04 -13.25
C ASP A 108 -9.01 -42.04 -11.99
N GLU A 109 -8.63 -42.72 -10.90
CA GLU A 109 -9.35 -42.65 -9.62
C GLU A 109 -8.93 -41.42 -8.80
N GLY A 110 -9.82 -40.42 -8.70
CA GLY A 110 -9.60 -39.21 -7.89
C GLY A 110 -9.15 -37.97 -8.68
N GLU A 111 -9.19 -38.02 -10.01
CA GLU A 111 -8.80 -36.91 -10.89
C GLU A 111 -9.59 -35.62 -10.61
N ASP A 112 -10.91 -35.71 -10.38
CA ASP A 112 -11.76 -34.56 -10.06
C ASP A 112 -11.34 -33.87 -8.74
N GLU A 113 -11.01 -34.63 -7.69
CA GLU A 113 -10.54 -34.08 -6.40
C GLU A 113 -9.16 -33.42 -6.55
N LEU A 114 -8.26 -34.02 -7.33
CA LEU A 114 -6.94 -33.45 -7.61
C LEU A 114 -7.03 -32.15 -8.43
N ALA A 115 -7.97 -32.08 -9.38
CA ALA A 115 -8.23 -30.87 -10.16
C ALA A 115 -8.72 -29.72 -9.27
N GLU A 116 -9.63 -29.98 -8.33
CA GLU A 116 -10.09 -28.97 -7.36
C GLU A 116 -8.93 -28.45 -6.48
N VAL A 117 -8.02 -29.34 -6.04
CA VAL A 117 -6.82 -28.96 -5.27
C VAL A 117 -5.90 -28.05 -6.09
N VAL A 118 -5.69 -28.35 -7.38
CA VAL A 118 -4.89 -27.51 -8.28
C VAL A 118 -5.51 -26.12 -8.46
N ASP A 119 -6.82 -26.05 -8.67
CA ASP A 119 -7.51 -24.77 -8.84
C ASP A 119 -7.51 -23.94 -7.56
N SER A 120 -7.70 -24.56 -6.39
CA SER A 120 -7.54 -23.91 -5.09
C SER A 120 -6.13 -23.34 -4.91
N ALA A 121 -5.09 -24.16 -5.14
CA ALA A 121 -3.71 -23.72 -5.01
C ALA A 121 -3.33 -22.62 -6.03
N ARG A 122 -3.93 -22.64 -7.23
CA ARG A 122 -3.76 -21.56 -8.22
C ARG A 122 -4.38 -20.25 -7.73
N GLN A 123 -5.57 -20.32 -7.13
CA GLN A 123 -6.21 -19.14 -6.55
C GLN A 123 -5.36 -18.53 -5.44
N ASP A 124 -4.84 -19.35 -4.52
CA ASP A 124 -3.96 -18.90 -3.44
C ASP A 124 -2.69 -18.23 -3.99
N LEU A 125 -2.09 -18.79 -5.04
CA LEU A 125 -0.94 -18.18 -5.73
C LEU A 125 -1.28 -16.82 -6.34
N HIS A 126 -2.44 -16.68 -6.97
CA HIS A 126 -2.88 -15.39 -7.51
C HIS A 126 -3.12 -14.35 -6.41
N GLU A 127 -3.71 -14.74 -5.28
CA GLU A 127 -3.89 -13.85 -4.13
C GLU A 127 -2.54 -13.41 -3.54
N ALA A 128 -1.60 -14.34 -3.37
CA ALA A 128 -0.25 -14.03 -2.91
C ALA A 128 0.48 -13.05 -3.84
N LEU A 129 0.38 -13.25 -5.16
CA LEU A 129 0.96 -12.35 -6.16
C LEU A 129 0.31 -10.95 -6.12
N HIS A 130 -1.00 -10.89 -5.94
CA HIS A 130 -1.71 -9.62 -5.79
C HIS A 130 -1.26 -8.88 -4.51
N ASN A 131 -1.12 -9.60 -3.40
CA ASN A 131 -0.61 -9.04 -2.14
C ASN A 131 0.83 -8.53 -2.28
N LEU A 132 1.72 -9.30 -2.90
CA LEU A 132 3.10 -8.88 -3.16
C LEU A 132 3.17 -7.58 -3.97
N ARG A 133 2.31 -7.44 -4.99
CA ARG A 133 2.21 -6.20 -5.76
C ARG A 133 1.80 -5.01 -4.88
N ASN A 134 0.82 -5.21 -3.99
CA ASN A 134 0.35 -4.16 -3.08
C ASN A 134 1.44 -3.78 -2.06
N MET A 135 2.14 -4.75 -1.47
CA MET A 135 3.24 -4.47 -0.53
C MET A 135 4.42 -3.79 -1.21
N THR A 136 4.71 -4.13 -2.47
CA THR A 136 5.72 -3.44 -3.27
C THR A 136 5.37 -1.97 -3.46
N TYR A 137 4.10 -1.67 -3.72
CA TYR A 137 3.62 -0.28 -3.83
C TYR A 137 3.78 0.48 -2.51
N GLU A 138 3.32 -0.10 -1.40
CA GLU A 138 3.44 0.55 -0.08
C GLU A 138 4.89 0.77 0.33
N PHE A 139 5.78 -0.21 0.15
CA PHE A 139 7.20 -0.04 0.44
C PHE A 139 7.81 1.11 -0.36
N ARG A 140 7.58 1.18 -1.67
CA ARG A 140 8.08 2.27 -2.53
C ARG A 140 7.58 3.62 -2.05
N LYS A 141 6.29 3.71 -1.71
CA LYS A 141 5.66 4.92 -1.18
C LYS A 141 6.36 5.41 0.09
N ARG A 142 6.71 4.52 1.03
CA ARG A 142 7.40 4.92 2.29
C ARG A 142 8.88 5.22 2.07
N ARG A 143 9.57 4.42 1.25
CA ARG A 143 10.97 4.64 0.88
C ARG A 143 11.18 6.03 0.26
N ASP A 144 10.30 6.43 -0.65
CA ASP A 144 10.39 7.74 -1.31
C ASP A 144 10.20 8.90 -0.32
N CYS A 145 9.50 8.66 0.80
CA CYS A 145 9.38 9.65 1.89
C CYS A 145 10.56 9.65 2.86
N ALA A 146 11.34 8.57 2.91
CA ALA A 146 12.55 8.46 3.73
C ALA A 146 13.79 9.06 3.05
N THR A 147 13.75 9.26 1.74
CA THR A 147 14.90 9.75 0.96
C THR A 147 14.59 11.15 0.42
N PRO A 148 14.93 12.24 1.13
CA PRO A 148 14.73 13.58 0.60
C PRO A 148 15.54 13.79 -0.68
N GLN A 149 14.90 14.30 -1.74
CA GLN A 149 15.54 14.70 -3.00
C GLN A 149 16.29 16.02 -2.87
#